data_AF-T0YF21-F1
#
_entry.id   AF-T0YF21-F1
#
_cell.length_a   1.000
_cell.length_b   1.000
_cell.length_c   1.000
_cell.angle_alpha   90.00
_cell.angle_beta   90.00
_cell.angle_gamma   90.00
#
_symmetry.space_group_name_H-M   'P 1'
#
loop_
_entity.id
_entity.type
_entity.pdbx_description
1 polymer ?
#
loop_
_entity_poly.entity_id
_entity_poly.type
_entity_poly.pdbx_seq_one_letter_code
_entity_poly.pdbx_strand_id
1 'polypeptide(L)'
;MVRRINATLRRADEIHHAEGDDSVDWLKPIVADAEAGFGGVLNAFELMKQMIEAGAAGVHFEDQLSSAKKCGHMGGKVLVPTQEAVNKLIAARLAADVCNVPTVLVARTDAESANLLTADVDERDRPFIDAGKGRTAEGFFYGRRASSRRSPEPVPTPRMRIFSGARPPSPIWRRRA
;
A
#
# COMPACT_ATOMS: atom_id res chain seq x y z
N MET A 1 14.78 -4.13 4.95
CA MET A 1 14.32 -5.49 5.32
C MET A 1 14.37 -6.45 4.13
N VAL A 2 13.73 -6.14 3.00
CA VAL A 2 13.66 -7.00 1.79
C VAL A 2 15.01 -7.63 1.40
N ARG A 3 16.07 -6.82 1.26
CA ARG A 3 17.42 -7.31 0.93
C ARG A 3 17.92 -8.39 1.89
N ARG A 4 17.63 -8.27 3.20
CA ARG A 4 18.04 -9.25 4.21
C ARG A 4 17.26 -10.55 4.06
N ILE A 5 15.95 -10.48 3.80
CA ILE A 5 15.13 -11.68 3.54
C ILE A 5 15.68 -12.41 2.31
N ASN A 6 15.94 -11.69 1.21
CA ASN A 6 16.54 -12.28 0.00
C ASN A 6 17.91 -12.89 0.27
N ALA A 7 18.77 -12.25 1.08
CA ALA A 7 20.07 -12.82 1.44
C ALA A 7 19.92 -14.11 2.26
N THR A 8 18.97 -14.17 3.19
CA THR A 8 18.69 -15.38 3.97
C THR A 8 18.17 -16.51 3.08
N LEU A 9 17.21 -16.22 2.19
CA LEU A 9 16.65 -17.23 1.27
C LEU A 9 17.69 -17.75 0.27
N ARG A 10 18.54 -16.86 -0.27
CA ARG A 10 19.68 -17.26 -1.11
C ARG A 10 20.65 -18.16 -0.37
N ARG A 11 20.92 -17.87 0.91
CA ARG A 11 21.83 -18.72 1.69
C ARG A 11 21.24 -20.11 1.94
N ALA A 12 19.93 -20.21 2.15
CA ALA A 12 19.25 -21.50 2.28
C ALA A 12 19.31 -22.30 0.96
N ASP A 13 19.08 -21.63 -0.17
CA ASP A 13 19.20 -22.18 -1.52
C ASP A 13 20.61 -22.75 -1.80
N GLU A 14 21.65 -21.97 -1.51
CA GLU A 14 23.05 -22.39 -1.66
C GLU A 14 23.39 -23.64 -0.84
N ILE A 15 22.86 -23.76 0.39
CA ILE A 15 23.11 -24.90 1.27
C ILE A 15 22.43 -26.15 0.71
N HIS A 16 21.14 -26.05 0.36
CA HIS A 16 20.36 -27.14 -0.19
C HIS A 16 20.94 -27.68 -1.50
N HIS A 17 21.32 -26.76 -2.41
CA HIS A 17 21.98 -27.13 -3.66
C HIS A 17 23.31 -27.85 -3.42
N ALA A 18 24.12 -27.40 -2.46
CA ALA A 18 25.38 -28.05 -2.10
C ALA A 18 25.19 -29.46 -1.50
N GLU A 19 24.05 -29.70 -0.85
CA GLU A 19 23.64 -31.02 -0.32
C GLU A 19 22.98 -31.92 -1.38
N GLY A 20 22.79 -31.41 -2.61
CA GLY A 20 22.15 -32.13 -3.71
C GLY A 20 20.62 -32.18 -3.64
N ASP A 21 20.01 -31.29 -2.86
CA ASP A 21 18.56 -31.17 -2.71
C ASP A 21 18.04 -29.89 -3.40
N ASP A 22 17.52 -30.05 -4.62
CA ASP A 22 16.86 -28.97 -5.37
C ASP A 22 15.32 -29.02 -5.26
N SER A 23 14.77 -29.74 -4.27
CA SER A 23 13.31 -29.95 -4.16
C SER A 23 12.53 -28.72 -3.74
N VAL A 24 13.19 -27.70 -3.18
CA VAL A 24 12.58 -26.48 -2.65
C VAL A 24 13.01 -25.27 -3.44
N ASP A 25 12.05 -24.56 -4.02
CA ASP A 25 12.27 -23.20 -4.55
C ASP A 25 12.26 -22.18 -3.40
N TRP A 26 13.45 -21.74 -2.99
CA TRP A 26 13.65 -20.82 -1.88
C TRP A 26 13.36 -19.35 -2.24
N LEU A 27 13.46 -18.97 -3.52
CA LEU A 27 13.33 -17.57 -3.96
C LEU A 27 11.87 -17.18 -4.19
N LYS A 28 11.06 -17.31 -3.14
CA LYS A 28 9.65 -16.92 -3.16
C LYS A 28 9.49 -15.41 -3.34
N PRO A 29 8.46 -14.96 -4.10
CA PRO A 29 8.24 -13.54 -4.36
C PRO A 29 7.86 -12.79 -3.07
N ILE A 30 8.56 -11.68 -2.82
CA ILE A 30 8.29 -10.80 -1.67
C ILE A 30 7.34 -9.68 -2.10
N VAL A 31 6.24 -9.52 -1.38
CA VAL A 31 5.38 -8.32 -1.45
C VAL A 31 5.72 -7.42 -0.27
N ALA A 32 6.21 -6.21 -0.57
CA ALA A 32 6.68 -5.25 0.43
C ALA A 32 5.67 -4.12 0.68
N ASP A 33 5.66 -3.62 1.91
CA ASP A 33 4.88 -2.45 2.33
C ASP A 33 5.69 -1.16 2.10
N ALA A 34 5.18 -0.26 1.26
CA ALA A 34 5.75 1.07 1.04
C ALA A 34 4.98 2.19 1.75
N GLU A 35 4.05 1.82 2.64
CA GLU A 35 3.18 2.72 3.38
C GLU A 35 2.48 3.73 2.44
N ALA A 36 2.40 4.99 2.88
CA ALA A 36 1.91 6.12 2.09
C ALA A 36 3.01 6.77 1.21
N GLY A 37 4.12 6.08 0.96
CA GLY A 37 5.24 6.57 0.13
C GLY A 37 6.17 7.56 0.83
N PHE A 38 6.09 7.71 2.15
CA PHE A 38 6.96 8.57 2.98
C PHE A 38 7.10 10.03 2.50
N GLY A 39 6.08 10.55 1.82
CA GLY A 39 6.08 11.92 1.31
C GLY A 39 5.27 12.07 0.02
N GLY A 40 5.82 12.86 -0.90
CA GLY A 40 5.20 13.14 -2.20
C GLY A 40 5.55 12.11 -3.27
N VAL A 41 5.27 12.47 -4.53
CA VAL A 41 5.49 11.60 -5.70
C VAL A 41 6.96 11.20 -5.89
N LEU A 42 7.91 12.09 -5.60
CA LEU A 42 9.34 11.80 -5.70
C LEU A 42 9.80 10.80 -4.64
N ASN A 43 9.26 10.90 -3.42
CA ASN A 43 9.54 9.93 -2.37
C ASN A 43 8.99 8.55 -2.75
N ALA A 44 7.78 8.49 -3.33
CA ALA A 44 7.21 7.23 -3.82
C ALA A 44 8.05 6.59 -4.93
N PHE A 45 8.58 7.39 -5.86
CA PHE A 45 9.48 6.93 -6.92
C PHE A 45 10.78 6.32 -6.34
N GLU A 46 11.49 7.07 -5.50
CA GLU A 46 12.75 6.62 -4.91
C GLU A 46 12.56 5.41 -4.00
N LEU A 47 11.48 5.37 -3.23
CA LEU A 47 11.16 4.23 -2.39
C LEU A 47 10.88 2.98 -3.21
N MET A 48 10.09 3.10 -4.28
CA MET A 48 9.82 1.98 -5.18
C MET A 48 11.09 1.45 -5.82
N LYS A 49 11.96 2.34 -6.32
CA LYS A 49 13.27 1.99 -6.86
C LYS A 49 14.12 1.23 -5.85
N GLN A 50 14.21 1.72 -4.61
CA GLN A 50 14.95 1.03 -3.54
C GLN A 50 14.35 -0.33 -3.17
N MET A 51 13.02 -0.49 -3.22
CA MET A 51 12.34 -1.77 -3.00
C MET A 51 12.66 -2.76 -4.13
N ILE A 52 12.67 -2.29 -5.38
CA ILE A 52 13.08 -3.08 -6.56
C ILE A 52 14.53 -3.53 -6.43
N GLU A 53 15.45 -2.60 -6.15
CA GLU A 53 16.88 -2.90 -5.97
C GLU A 53 17.13 -3.87 -4.81
N ALA A 54 16.28 -3.86 -3.79
CA ALA A 54 16.33 -4.83 -2.70
C ALA A 54 15.78 -6.22 -3.07
N GLY A 55 15.10 -6.35 -4.22
CA GLY A 55 14.55 -7.58 -4.77
C GLY A 55 13.10 -7.85 -4.37
N ALA A 56 12.26 -6.80 -4.24
CA ALA A 56 10.82 -6.96 -4.05
C ALA A 56 10.14 -7.37 -5.37
N ALA A 57 9.29 -8.39 -5.33
CA ALA A 57 8.49 -8.83 -6.48
C ALA A 57 7.20 -8.01 -6.63
N GLY A 58 6.67 -7.50 -5.51
CA GLY A 58 5.54 -6.57 -5.49
C GLY A 58 5.68 -5.55 -4.38
N VAL A 59 5.03 -4.41 -4.55
CA VAL A 59 5.02 -3.32 -3.57
C VAL A 59 3.62 -2.75 -3.47
N HIS A 60 3.14 -2.50 -2.25
CA HIS A 60 1.86 -1.85 -2.02
C HIS A 60 2.02 -0.43 -1.46
N PHE A 61 1.19 0.48 -1.97
CA PHE A 61 1.07 1.86 -1.50
C PHE A 61 -0.36 2.12 -1.00
N GLU A 62 -0.50 2.96 0.03
CA GLU A 62 -1.78 3.34 0.61
C GLU A 62 -2.10 4.83 0.45
N ASP A 63 -3.39 5.17 0.45
CA ASP A 63 -3.95 6.51 0.21
C ASP A 63 -4.04 7.39 1.48
N GLN A 64 -3.26 7.06 2.51
CA GLN A 64 -3.16 7.87 3.72
C GLN A 64 -2.21 9.07 3.54
N LEU A 65 -2.43 10.12 4.34
CA LEU A 65 -1.50 11.22 4.48
C LEU A 65 -0.19 10.73 5.11
N SER A 66 0.93 10.85 4.39
CA SER A 66 2.22 10.28 4.81
C SER A 66 2.73 10.82 6.16
N SER A 67 2.47 12.09 6.48
CA SER A 67 2.87 12.70 7.76
C SER A 67 2.02 12.27 8.96
N ALA A 68 0.85 11.66 8.71
CA ALA A 68 -0.10 11.22 9.74
C ALA A 68 -0.53 9.76 9.51
N LYS A 69 0.35 8.95 8.89
CA LYS A 69 0.07 7.54 8.58
C LYS A 69 -0.25 6.77 9.86
N LYS A 70 -1.31 5.96 9.81
CA LYS A 70 -1.71 5.06 10.90
C LYS A 70 -1.92 3.64 10.37
N CYS A 71 -1.84 2.67 11.27
CA CYS A 71 -2.26 1.32 10.96
C CYS A 71 -3.75 1.32 10.57
N GLY A 72 -4.13 0.54 9.56
CA GLY A 72 -5.49 0.59 8.99
C GLY A 72 -6.63 0.22 9.96
N HIS A 73 -6.30 -0.36 11.11
CA HIS A 73 -7.27 -0.67 12.18
C HIS A 73 -7.40 0.42 13.24
N MET A 74 -6.63 1.52 13.14
CA MET A 74 -6.64 2.63 14.09
C MET A 74 -7.55 3.77 13.62
N GLY A 75 -8.15 4.47 14.59
CA GLY A 75 -8.95 5.66 14.33
C GLY A 75 -8.12 6.89 13.96
N GLY A 76 -8.78 7.87 13.32
CA GLY A 76 -8.18 9.15 12.95
C GLY A 76 -7.17 9.03 11.81
N LYS A 77 -7.40 8.12 10.88
CA LYS A 77 -6.74 8.07 9.58
C LYS A 77 -7.21 9.23 8.72
N VAL A 78 -6.27 9.85 8.03
CA VAL A 78 -6.49 10.97 7.12
C VAL A 78 -6.12 10.52 5.72
N LEU A 79 -7.07 10.61 4.78
CA LEU A 79 -6.84 10.30 3.39
C LEU A 79 -6.31 11.52 2.64
N VAL A 80 -5.47 11.27 1.64
CA VAL A 80 -5.14 12.27 0.62
C VAL A 80 -6.20 12.26 -0.49
N PRO A 81 -6.30 13.29 -1.34
CA PRO A 81 -7.25 13.29 -2.43
C PRO A 81 -6.96 12.14 -3.39
N THR A 82 -7.99 11.60 -4.04
CA THR A 82 -7.85 10.46 -4.96
C THR A 82 -6.75 10.69 -6.00
N GLN A 83 -6.66 11.90 -6.57
CA GLN A 83 -5.62 12.25 -7.53
C GLN A 83 -4.19 12.16 -6.95
N GLU A 84 -3.98 12.51 -5.68
CA GLU A 84 -2.66 12.41 -5.06
C GLU A 84 -2.24 10.95 -4.90
N ALA A 85 -3.15 10.09 -4.43
CA ALA A 85 -2.90 8.65 -4.34
C ALA A 85 -2.56 8.06 -5.71
N VAL A 86 -3.33 8.40 -6.75
CA VAL A 86 -3.07 7.98 -8.14
C VAL A 86 -1.69 8.46 -8.62
N ASN A 87 -1.30 9.70 -8.33
CA ASN A 87 0.01 10.22 -8.73
C ASN A 87 1.17 9.47 -8.07
N LYS A 88 1.03 9.05 -6.81
CA LYS A 88 2.04 8.19 -6.13
C LYS A 88 2.15 6.81 -6.82
N LEU A 89 1.02 6.24 -7.23
CA LEU A 89 1.00 4.96 -7.94
C LEU A 89 1.62 5.06 -9.34
N ILE A 90 1.38 6.17 -10.05
CA ILE A 90 2.04 6.46 -11.34
C ILE A 90 3.55 6.58 -11.13
N ALA A 91 4.00 7.30 -10.10
CA ALA A 91 5.42 7.44 -9.79
C ALA A 91 6.07 6.09 -9.44
N ALA A 92 5.39 5.23 -8.67
CA ALA A 92 5.86 3.88 -8.40
C ALA A 92 5.91 3.02 -9.66
N ARG A 93 4.91 3.09 -10.54
CA ARG A 93 4.94 2.37 -11.82
C ARG A 93 6.10 2.86 -12.70
N LEU A 94 6.32 4.17 -12.78
CA LEU A 94 7.44 4.76 -13.51
C LEU A 94 8.79 4.26 -13.00
N ALA A 95 8.97 4.11 -11.68
CA ALA A 95 10.20 3.52 -11.12
C ALA A 95 10.42 2.08 -11.61
N ALA A 96 9.37 1.26 -11.66
CA ALA A 96 9.45 -0.10 -12.19
C ALA A 96 9.80 -0.12 -13.68
N ASP A 97 9.21 0.79 -14.46
CA ASP A 97 9.46 0.93 -15.90
C ASP A 97 10.91 1.38 -16.17
N VAL A 98 11.42 2.35 -15.41
CA VAL A 98 12.82 2.82 -15.49
C VAL A 98 13.81 1.72 -15.11
N CYS A 99 13.49 0.92 -14.08
CA CYS A 99 14.29 -0.24 -13.70
C CYS A 99 14.11 -1.44 -14.64
N ASN A 100 13.23 -1.35 -15.64
CA ASN A 100 12.90 -2.40 -16.60
C ASN A 100 12.53 -3.73 -15.93
N VAL A 101 11.68 -3.68 -14.89
CA VAL A 101 11.19 -4.87 -14.18
C VAL A 101 9.66 -4.87 -14.08
N PRO A 102 8.99 -6.03 -14.22
CA PRO A 102 7.54 -6.10 -14.19
C PRO A 102 6.98 -6.17 -12.75
N THR A 103 7.48 -5.35 -11.83
CA THR A 103 7.08 -5.37 -10.42
C THR A 103 5.56 -5.20 -10.27
N VAL A 104 4.96 -6.02 -9.40
CA VAL A 104 3.52 -5.95 -9.12
C VAL A 104 3.25 -4.73 -8.24
N LEU A 105 2.38 -3.84 -8.72
CA LEU A 105 1.95 -2.67 -7.95
C LEU A 105 0.57 -2.93 -7.37
N VAL A 106 0.46 -2.79 -6.06
CA VAL A 106 -0.78 -2.96 -5.31
C VAL A 106 -1.25 -1.62 -4.76
N ALA A 107 -2.49 -1.27 -5.05
CA ALA A 107 -3.14 -0.14 -4.39
C ALA A 107 -3.93 -0.61 -3.19
N ARG A 108 -3.66 0.00 -2.05
CA ARG A 108 -4.44 -0.16 -0.84
C ARG A 108 -5.23 1.11 -0.58
N THR A 109 -6.51 0.97 -0.27
CA THR A 109 -7.33 2.08 0.24
C THR A 109 -7.68 1.86 1.70
N ASP A 110 -7.53 2.89 2.51
CA ASP A 110 -7.90 2.93 3.93
C ASP A 110 -9.24 3.64 4.18
N ALA A 111 -9.98 3.96 3.11
CA ALA A 111 -11.23 4.70 3.13
C ALA A 111 -12.39 4.02 3.88
N GLU A 112 -12.32 2.70 4.10
CA GLU A 112 -13.35 1.98 4.86
C GLU A 112 -13.50 2.50 6.30
N SER A 113 -12.39 2.83 6.95
CA SER A 113 -12.35 3.27 8.36
C SER A 113 -11.71 4.64 8.57
N ALA A 114 -11.26 5.30 7.50
CA ALA A 114 -10.86 6.70 7.55
C ALA A 114 -12.11 7.60 7.52
N ASN A 115 -12.10 8.64 8.36
CA ASN A 115 -13.19 9.62 8.45
C ASN A 115 -12.70 11.05 8.17
N LEU A 116 -11.47 11.21 7.68
CA LEU A 116 -10.85 12.51 7.44
C LEU A 116 -10.21 12.53 6.05
N LEU A 117 -10.29 13.68 5.38
CA LEU A 117 -9.70 13.94 4.05
C LEU A 117 -8.97 15.28 4.08
N THR A 118 -7.81 15.37 3.43
CA THR A 118 -6.99 16.59 3.44
C THR A 118 -7.56 17.72 2.60
N ALA A 119 -8.12 17.44 1.43
CA ALA A 119 -8.64 18.45 0.50
C ALA A 119 -9.79 17.92 -0.36
N ASP A 120 -10.66 18.82 -0.82
CA ASP A 120 -11.80 18.59 -1.72
C ASP A 120 -11.48 18.93 -3.19
N VAL A 121 -10.19 19.02 -3.52
CA VAL A 121 -9.67 19.38 -4.84
C VAL A 121 -10.09 18.39 -5.93
N ASP A 122 -10.33 17.13 -5.55
CA ASP A 122 -10.76 16.07 -6.46
C ASP A 122 -12.27 15.93 -6.43
N GLU A 123 -12.90 16.04 -7.61
CA GLU A 123 -14.35 15.95 -7.74
C GLU A 123 -14.90 14.57 -7.32
N ARG A 124 -14.08 13.51 -7.45
CA ARG A 124 -14.43 12.15 -7.03
C ARG A 124 -14.62 12.03 -5.53
N ASP A 125 -13.95 12.89 -4.76
CA ASP A 125 -13.99 12.84 -3.30
C ASP A 125 -15.20 13.60 -2.72
N ARG A 126 -15.72 14.60 -3.45
CA ARG A 126 -16.82 15.49 -3.00
C ARG A 126 -18.06 14.75 -2.46
N PRO A 127 -18.58 13.67 -3.09
CA PRO A 127 -19.73 12.95 -2.56
C PRO A 127 -19.50 12.35 -1.16
N PHE A 128 -18.23 12.08 -0.84
CA PHE A 128 -17.82 11.48 0.42
C PHE A 128 -17.50 12.52 1.50
N ILE A 129 -17.56 13.81 1.22
CA ILE A 129 -17.30 14.88 2.19
C ILE A 129 -18.59 15.29 2.88
N ASP A 130 -18.58 15.32 4.21
CA ASP A 130 -19.65 15.82 5.05
C ASP A 130 -19.50 17.34 5.28
N ALA A 131 -19.90 18.13 4.29
CA ALA A 131 -19.81 19.59 4.32
C ALA A 131 -20.53 20.22 5.54
N GLY A 132 -21.55 19.56 6.09
CA GLY A 132 -22.30 20.05 7.24
C GLY A 132 -21.52 20.03 8.56
N LYS A 133 -20.47 19.19 8.66
CA LYS A 133 -19.60 19.14 9.84
C LYS A 133 -18.48 20.17 9.85
N GLY A 134 -18.33 20.94 8.76
CA GLY A 134 -17.20 21.85 8.61
C GLY A 134 -15.86 21.10 8.56
N ARG A 135 -14.84 21.65 9.23
CA ARG A 135 -13.46 21.12 9.24
C ARG A 135 -12.98 20.85 10.66
N THR A 136 -11.97 19.98 10.81
CA THR A 136 -11.26 19.80 12.09
C THR A 136 -10.43 21.05 12.44
N ALA A 137 -9.90 21.11 13.66
CA ALA A 137 -9.03 22.21 14.08
C ALA A 137 -7.74 22.29 13.25
N GLU A 138 -7.27 21.14 12.77
CA GLU A 138 -6.13 20.98 11.86
C GLU A 138 -6.47 21.26 10.40
N GLY A 139 -7.75 21.51 10.08
CA GLY A 139 -8.21 21.88 8.75
C GLY A 139 -8.68 20.72 7.86
N PHE A 140 -8.81 19.49 8.38
CA PHE A 140 -9.26 18.34 7.58
C PHE A 140 -10.78 18.35 7.39
N PHE A 141 -11.22 17.82 6.24
CA PHE A 141 -12.63 17.57 5.96
C PHE A 141 -13.10 16.29 6.65
N TYR A 142 -14.32 16.30 7.17
CA TYR A 142 -14.95 15.07 7.66
C TYR A 142 -15.51 14.25 6.50
N GLY A 143 -15.19 12.96 6.47
CA GLY A 143 -15.77 11.99 5.57
C GLY A 143 -17.15 11.52 6.05
N ARG A 144 -18.07 11.30 5.12
CA ARG A 144 -19.28 10.52 5.36
C ARG A 144 -18.87 9.07 5.52
N ARG A 145 -19.35 8.39 6.56
CA ARG A 145 -19.17 6.94 6.66
C ARG A 145 -19.81 6.28 5.45
N ALA A 146 -19.04 5.47 4.72
CA ALA A 146 -19.60 4.62 3.69
C ALA A 146 -20.64 3.69 4.35
N SER A 147 -21.92 3.85 3.98
CA SER A 147 -22.96 2.87 4.29
C SER A 147 -22.73 1.62 3.45
N SER A 148 -21.75 0.80 3.84
CA SER A 148 -21.53 -0.61 3.48
C SER A 148 -21.72 -1.08 2.02
N ARG A 149 -21.79 -0.22 0.99
CA ARG A 149 -22.27 -0.67 -0.33
C ARG A 149 -21.54 -0.22 -1.60
N ARG A 150 -20.45 0.55 -1.56
CA ARG A 150 -19.69 0.82 -2.79
C ARG A 150 -18.18 0.86 -2.56
N SER A 151 -17.51 -0.17 -3.05
CA SER A 151 -16.10 -0.09 -3.41
C SER A 151 -15.93 1.01 -4.46
N PRO A 152 -14.88 1.85 -4.40
CA PRO A 152 -14.57 2.74 -5.51
C PRO A 152 -14.33 1.92 -6.78
N GLU A 153 -14.79 2.42 -7.94
CA GLU A 153 -14.51 1.76 -9.20
C GLU A 153 -12.99 1.64 -9.42
N PRO A 154 -12.52 0.52 -9.99
CA PRO A 154 -11.10 0.31 -10.18
C PRO A 154 -10.53 1.39 -11.12
N VAL A 155 -9.42 2.00 -10.69
CA VAL A 155 -8.65 2.94 -11.53
C VAL A 155 -8.19 2.19 -12.78
N PRO A 156 -8.47 2.68 -14.00
CA PRO A 156 -8.12 2.00 -15.24
C PRO A 156 -6.61 2.13 -15.49
N THR A 157 -5.81 1.26 -14.89
CA THR A 157 -4.42 1.04 -15.30
C THR A 157 -4.18 -0.46 -15.48
N PRO A 158 -3.56 -0.89 -16.60
CA PRO A 158 -3.61 -2.28 -17.07
C PRO A 158 -2.92 -3.32 -16.17
N ARG A 159 -2.28 -2.92 -15.06
CA ARG A 159 -1.53 -3.81 -14.15
C ARG A 159 -1.67 -3.46 -12.66
N MET A 160 -2.75 -2.81 -12.26
CA MET A 160 -2.99 -2.41 -10.88
C MET A 160 -4.11 -3.26 -10.27
N ARG A 161 -3.78 -4.00 -9.21
CA ARG A 161 -4.80 -4.69 -8.40
C ARG A 161 -5.05 -3.86 -7.15
N ILE A 162 -6.31 -3.47 -6.96
CA ILE A 162 -6.76 -2.76 -5.76
C ILE A 162 -7.20 -3.79 -4.74
N PHE A 163 -6.67 -3.70 -3.52
CA PHE A 163 -7.07 -4.55 -2.40
C PHE A 163 -7.58 -3.67 -1.25
N SER A 164 -8.71 -4.06 -0.65
CA SER A 164 -9.24 -3.45 0.57
C SER A 164 -8.89 -4.32 1.78
N GLY A 165 -8.07 -3.79 2.69
CA GLY A 165 -7.78 -4.40 3.98
C GLY A 165 -6.74 -5.53 3.96
N ALA A 166 -5.98 -5.62 5.05
CA ALA A 166 -5.12 -6.77 5.35
C ALA A 166 -5.86 -7.68 6.34
N ARG A 167 -5.76 -9.01 6.22
CA ARG A 167 -6.25 -9.90 7.29
C ARG A 167 -5.34 -9.73 8.50
N PRO A 168 -5.84 -9.27 9.65
CA PRO A 168 -5.01 -9.16 10.85
C PRO A 168 -4.57 -10.56 11.31
N PRO A 169 -3.46 -10.67 12.07
CA PRO A 169 -3.25 -11.85 12.90
C PRO A 169 -4.44 -11.94 13.86
N SER A 170 -5.21 -13.02 13.77
CA SER A 170 -6.33 -13.29 14.67
C SER A 170 -5.88 -13.17 16.14
N PRO A 171 -6.61 -12.47 17.03
CA PRO A 171 -6.33 -12.58 18.45
C PRO A 171 -6.65 -14.03 18.85
N ILE A 172 -5.60 -14.76 19.25
CA ILE A 172 -5.66 -16.09 19.87
C ILE A 172 -6.07 -17.22 18.90
N TRP A 173 -5.07 -17.95 18.40
CA TRP A 173 -5.22 -19.36 18.04
C TRP A 173 -5.54 -20.14 19.32
N ARG A 174 -6.83 -20.26 19.71
CA ARG A 174 -7.23 -21.33 20.62
C ARG A 174 -7.05 -22.62 19.83
N ARG A 175 -5.97 -23.35 20.10
CA ARG A 175 -5.89 -24.78 19.75
C ARG A 175 -7.18 -25.41 20.26
N ARG A 176 -8.05 -25.86 19.35
CA ARG A 176 -9.06 -26.85 19.74
C ARG A 176 -8.25 -28.10 20.11
N ALA A 177 -8.40 -28.52 21.36
CA ALA A 177 -8.07 -29.86 21.81
C ALA A 177 -9.03 -30.86 21.14
#